data_AF-A0A2E8E192-F1
#
_entry.id   AF-A0A2E8E192-F1
#
_cell.length_a   1.000
_cell.length_b   1.000
_cell.length_c   1.000
_cell.angle_alpha   90.00
_cell.angle_beta   90.00
_cell.angle_gamma   90.00
#
_symmetry.space_group_name_H-M   'P 1'
#
loop_
_entity.id
_entity.type
_entity.pdbx_description
1 polymer ?
#
loop_
_entity_poly.entity_id
_entity_poly.type
_entity_poly.pdbx_seq_one_letter_code
_entity_poly.pdbx_strand_id
1 'polypeptide(L)'
;MSNYTTKMIATMDDRSPITRAVADDLASEFGLPVRSVISKAVLLGLYQKPLASSRSARVSKADMVKAIETALQGESLDGLEGASMRSLSALLMSIS
;
A
#
# COMPACT_ATOMS: atom_id res chain seq x y z
N MET A 1 27.22 -14.92 17.30
CA MET A 1 27.80 -13.59 17.55
C MET A 1 27.09 -12.59 16.66
N SER A 2 26.69 -11.43 17.20
CA SER A 2 26.05 -10.37 16.41
C SER A 2 27.09 -9.64 15.57
N ASN A 3 26.95 -9.64 14.24
CA ASN A 3 27.80 -8.87 13.31
C ASN A 3 27.62 -7.34 13.43
N TYR A 4 26.90 -6.84 14.44
CA TYR A 4 26.64 -5.43 14.67
C TYR A 4 27.50 -4.94 15.82
N THR A 5 28.28 -3.90 15.56
CA THR A 5 29.04 -3.20 16.60
C THR A 5 28.13 -2.25 17.39
N THR A 6 28.55 -1.87 18.60
CA THR A 6 27.81 -0.91 19.43
C THR A 6 27.61 0.43 18.71
N LYS A 7 28.60 0.86 17.89
CA LYS A 7 28.49 2.09 17.09
C LYS A 7 27.37 2.01 16.05
N MET A 8 27.22 0.86 15.39
CA MET A 8 26.16 0.65 14.40
C MET A 8 24.77 0.64 15.06
N ILE A 9 24.67 0.11 16.28
CA ILE A 9 23.43 0.13 17.04
C ILE A 9 23.05 1.56 17.43
N ALA A 10 24.02 2.38 17.87
CA ALA A 10 23.77 3.80 18.16
C ALA A 10 23.28 4.56 16.92
N THR A 11 23.92 4.36 15.75
CA THR A 11 23.46 4.99 14.50
C THR A 11 22.08 4.51 14.04
N MET A 12 21.68 3.28 14.39
CA MET A 12 20.33 2.77 14.12
C MET A 12 19.29 3.44 15.03
N ASP A 13 19.66 3.73 16.28
CA ASP A 13 18.81 4.43 17.25
C ASP A 13 18.61 5.90 16.85
N ASP A 14 19.68 6.58 16.43
CA ASP A 14 19.63 7.97 15.94
C ASP A 14 18.76 8.13 14.68
N ARG A 15 18.62 7.07 13.87
CA ARG A 15 17.78 7.05 12.65
C ARG A 15 16.41 6.39 12.85
N SER A 16 16.01 6.19 14.10
CA SER A 16 14.67 5.70 14.43
C SER A 16 13.60 6.73 14.08
N PRO A 17 12.46 6.35 13.48
CA PRO A 17 12.04 4.99 13.12
C PRO A 17 12.69 4.48 11.82
N ILE A 18 13.16 3.23 11.85
CA ILE A 18 13.78 2.58 10.68
C ILE A 18 12.67 2.06 9.75
N THR A 19 12.47 2.75 8.63
CA THR A 19 11.64 2.25 7.52
C THR A 19 12.47 1.37 6.57
N ARG A 20 11.82 0.77 5.57
CA ARG A 20 12.54 -0.01 4.55
C ARG A 20 13.60 0.80 3.81
N ALA A 21 13.30 2.04 3.45
CA ALA A 21 14.26 2.92 2.76
C ALA A 21 15.48 3.23 3.64
N VAL A 22 15.25 3.58 4.91
CA VAL A 22 16.32 3.81 5.88
C VAL A 22 17.16 2.55 6.10
N ALA A 23 16.53 1.37 6.09
CA ALA A 23 17.25 0.09 6.18
C ALA A 23 18.09 -0.22 4.94
N ASP A 24 17.66 0.19 3.74
CA ASP A 24 18.45 0.08 2.51
C ASP A 24 19.71 0.98 2.59
N ASP A 25 19.57 2.22 3.05
CA ASP A 25 20.69 3.15 3.23
C ASP A 25 21.70 2.64 4.28
N LEU A 26 21.20 2.18 5.43
CA LEU A 26 22.02 1.60 6.49
C LEU A 26 22.72 0.31 6.03
N ALA A 27 22.08 -0.49 5.19
CA ALA A 27 22.68 -1.70 4.64
C ALA A 27 23.87 -1.38 3.73
N SER A 28 23.74 -0.35 2.87
CA SER A 28 24.82 0.16 2.05
C SER A 28 25.97 0.74 2.89
N GLU A 29 25.65 1.50 3.94
CA GLU A 29 26.64 2.09 4.86
C GLU A 29 27.39 1.02 5.67
N PHE A 30 26.69 -0.02 6.11
CA PHE A 30 27.25 -1.09 6.94
C PHE A 30 27.89 -2.22 6.14
N GLY A 31 27.70 -2.27 4.82
CA GLY A 31 28.12 -3.39 3.98
C GLY A 31 27.45 -4.71 4.36
N LEU A 32 26.23 -4.64 4.91
CA LEU A 32 25.45 -5.79 5.39
C LEU A 32 24.20 -5.99 4.54
N PRO A 33 23.66 -7.21 4.44
CA PRO A 33 22.42 -7.42 3.71
C PRO A 33 21.26 -6.72 4.41
N VAL A 34 20.40 -6.05 3.65
CA VAL A 34 19.20 -5.32 4.12
C VAL A 34 18.35 -6.17 5.08
N ARG A 35 18.17 -7.47 4.78
CA ARG A 35 17.42 -8.40 5.64
C ARG A 35 18.01 -8.51 7.05
N SER A 36 19.33 -8.43 7.18
CA SER A 36 20.01 -8.43 8.48
C SER A 36 19.77 -7.13 9.24
N VAL A 37 19.81 -5.99 8.55
CA VAL A 37 19.53 -4.66 9.15
C VAL A 37 18.10 -4.59 9.65
N ILE A 38 17.13 -5.01 8.82
CA ILE A 38 15.72 -5.08 9.22
C ILE A 38 15.53 -6.04 10.41
N SER A 39 16.14 -7.23 10.37
CA SER A 39 16.05 -8.18 11.49
C SER A 39 16.60 -7.59 12.79
N LYS A 40 17.73 -6.89 12.73
CA LYS A 40 18.31 -6.20 13.88
C LYS A 40 17.41 -5.04 14.36
N ALA A 41 16.87 -4.25 13.46
CA ALA A 41 15.95 -3.14 13.78
C ALA A 41 14.66 -3.66 14.43
N VAL A 42 14.13 -4.80 13.98
CA VAL A 42 12.96 -5.46 14.59
C VAL A 42 13.29 -5.94 16.00
N LEU A 43 14.44 -6.58 16.21
CA LEU A 43 14.89 -7.02 17.54
C LEU A 43 15.07 -5.85 18.53
N LEU A 44 15.46 -4.68 18.04
CA LEU A 44 15.60 -3.46 18.83
C LEU A 44 14.28 -2.67 18.99
N GLY A 45 13.20 -3.10 18.32
CA GLY A 45 11.92 -2.38 18.34
C GLY A 45 11.89 -1.08 17.54
N LEU A 46 12.89 -0.84 16.68
CA LEU A 46 13.05 0.41 15.91
C LEU A 46 12.44 0.34 14.51
N TYR A 47 12.07 -0.86 14.04
CA TYR A 47 11.57 -1.05 12.67
C TYR A 47 10.09 -0.67 12.52
N GLN A 48 9.82 0.32 11.68
CA GLN A 48 8.46 0.70 11.30
C GLN A 48 8.05 -0.03 10.02
N LYS A 49 7.15 -1.01 10.15
CA LYS A 49 6.54 -1.68 9.01
C LYS A 49 5.71 -0.68 8.20
N PRO A 50 5.81 -0.67 6.86
CA PRO A 50 4.94 0.16 6.04
C PRO A 50 3.48 -0.18 6.37
N LEU A 51 2.69 0.85 6.64
CA LEU A 51 1.24 0.71 6.74
C LEU A 51 0.77 0.10 5.43
N ALA A 52 -0.07 -0.93 5.52
CA ALA A 52 -0.71 -1.48 4.33
C ALA A 52 -1.39 -0.31 3.64
N SER A 53 -0.95 0.02 2.41
CA SER A 53 -1.60 1.06 1.62
C SER A 53 -3.08 0.71 1.60
N SER A 54 -3.91 1.57 2.21
CA SER A 54 -5.36 1.42 2.14
C SER A 54 -5.65 1.34 0.65
N ARG A 55 -6.05 0.17 0.16
CA ARG A 55 -6.51 0.03 -1.22
C ARG A 55 -7.55 1.12 -1.38
N SER A 56 -7.23 2.15 -2.18
CA SER A 56 -8.20 3.14 -2.64
C SER A 56 -9.46 2.35 -2.97
N ALA A 57 -10.57 2.70 -2.33
CA ALA A 57 -11.83 1.98 -2.44
C ALA A 57 -12.04 1.67 -3.92
N ARG A 58 -11.92 0.38 -4.27
CA ARG A 58 -12.08 -0.05 -5.66
C ARG A 58 -13.55 0.19 -5.94
N VAL A 59 -13.85 1.12 -6.85
CA VAL A 59 -15.22 1.32 -7.33
C VAL A 59 -15.76 -0.04 -7.72
N SER A 60 -16.78 -0.51 -7.00
CA SER A 60 -17.37 -1.80 -7.25
C SER A 60 -18.25 -1.73 -8.49
N LYS A 61 -18.59 -2.88 -9.08
CA LYS A 61 -19.57 -2.89 -10.18
C LYS A 61 -20.92 -2.31 -9.75
N ALA A 62 -21.33 -2.58 -8.50
CA ALA A 62 -22.57 -2.04 -7.94
C ALA A 62 -22.52 -0.51 -7.87
N ASP A 63 -21.37 0.07 -7.51
CA ASP A 63 -21.20 1.53 -7.52
C ASP A 63 -21.31 2.10 -8.94
N MET A 64 -20.87 1.35 -9.97
CA MET A 64 -21.04 1.76 -11.36
C MET A 64 -22.48 1.70 -11.83
N VAL A 65 -23.22 0.65 -11.47
CA VAL A 65 -24.66 0.54 -11.80
C VAL A 65 -25.44 1.68 -11.15
N LYS A 66 -25.19 1.97 -9.87
CA LYS A 66 -25.82 3.10 -9.17
C LYS A 66 -25.50 4.47 -9.79
N ALA A 67 -24.26 4.66 -10.23
CA ALA A 67 -23.87 5.89 -10.92
C ALA A 67 -24.63 6.07 -12.25
N ILE A 68 -24.83 4.97 -12.98
CA ILE A 68 -25.61 4.95 -14.22
C ILE A 68 -27.09 5.23 -13.96
N GLU A 69 -27.69 4.60 -12.94
CA GLU A 69 -29.08 4.86 -12.50
C GLU A 69 -29.29 6.34 -12.17
N THR A 70 -28.35 6.91 -11.42
CA THR A 70 -28.37 8.32 -11.03
C THR A 70 -28.29 9.24 -12.25
N ALA A 71 -27.41 8.93 -13.22
CA ALA A 71 -27.26 9.70 -14.44
C ALA A 71 -28.52 9.65 -15.34
N LEU A 72 -29.20 8.49 -15.38
CA LEU A 72 -30.42 8.30 -16.17
C LEU A 72 -31.70 8.79 -15.47
N GLN A 73 -31.64 9.16 -14.19
CA GLN A 73 -32.82 9.44 -13.36
C GLN A 73 -33.88 8.34 -13.45
N GLY A 74 -33.42 7.10 -13.60
CA GLY A 74 -34.24 5.94 -13.95
C GLY A 74 -34.65 5.06 -12.78
N GLU A 75 -35.37 3.99 -13.09
CA GLU A 75 -35.64 2.89 -12.17
C GLU A 75 -34.38 2.02 -11.94
N SER A 76 -34.48 1.05 -11.03
CA SER A 76 -33.38 0.12 -10.73
C SER A 76 -32.90 -0.63 -11.97
N LEU A 77 -31.58 -0.69 -12.13
CA LEU A 77 -30.84 -1.40 -13.16
C LEU A 77 -30.06 -2.59 -12.57
N ASP A 78 -30.54 -3.20 -11.48
CA ASP A 78 -29.93 -4.37 -10.81
C ASP A 78 -29.58 -5.51 -11.78
N GLY A 79 -30.30 -5.65 -12.91
CA GLY A 79 -30.00 -6.62 -13.96
C GLY A 79 -28.65 -6.40 -14.69
N LEU A 80 -28.01 -5.24 -14.53
CA LEU A 80 -26.74 -4.90 -15.17
C LEU A 80 -25.51 -5.41 -14.40
N GLU A 81 -25.68 -6.07 -13.25
CA GLU A 81 -24.56 -6.67 -12.48
C GLU A 81 -23.75 -7.71 -13.28
N GLY A 82 -24.41 -8.40 -14.22
CA GLY A 82 -23.79 -9.36 -15.14
C GLY A 82 -22.91 -8.72 -16.21
N ALA A 83 -23.02 -7.41 -16.43
CA ALA A 83 -22.24 -6.71 -17.45
C ALA A 83 -20.75 -6.61 -17.06
N SER A 84 -19.91 -6.41 -18.08
CA SER A 84 -18.48 -6.16 -17.86
C SER A 84 -18.27 -4.76 -17.27
N MET A 85 -17.23 -4.58 -16.45
CA MET A 85 -16.90 -3.24 -15.92
C MET A 85 -16.58 -2.25 -17.07
N ARG A 86 -15.98 -2.74 -18.16
CA ARG A 86 -15.69 -1.93 -19.35
C ARG A 86 -16.96 -1.40 -20.02
N SER A 87 -17.98 -2.24 -20.16
CA SER A 87 -19.26 -1.82 -20.75
C SER A 87 -20.01 -0.85 -19.85
N LEU A 88 -20.01 -1.06 -18.52
CA LEU A 88 -20.61 -0.11 -17.57
C LEU A 88 -19.90 1.25 -17.59
N SER A 89 -18.57 1.24 -17.64
CA SER A 89 -17.78 2.47 -17.74
C SER A 89 -18.02 3.22 -19.05
N ALA A 90 -18.04 2.51 -20.20
CA ALA A 90 -18.33 3.12 -21.49
C ALA A 90 -19.74 3.71 -21.55
N LEU A 91 -20.71 3.01 -20.96
CA LEU A 91 -22.09 3.49 -20.88
C LEU A 91 -22.17 4.73 -20.00
N LEU A 92 -21.60 4.72 -18.80
CA LEU A 92 -21.58 5.88 -17.93
C LEU A 92 -20.96 7.09 -18.63
N MET A 93 -19.81 6.93 -19.29
CA MET A 93 -19.16 8.02 -20.07
C MET A 93 -20.02 8.58 -21.21
N SER A 94 -20.97 7.79 -21.73
CA SER A 94 -21.85 8.24 -22.82
C SER A 94 -23.07 9.01 -22.34
N ILE A 95 -23.44 8.87 -21.06
CA ILE A 95 -24.64 9.45 -20.45
C ILE A 95 -24.31 10.51 -19.39
N SER A 96 -23.05 10.60 -18.94
CA SER A 96 -22.56 11.55 -17.93
C SER A 96 -22.01 12.83 -18.56
#